data_AF-A0A183ELK5-F1
#
_entry.id   AF-A0A183ELK5-F1
#
_cell.length_a   1.000
_cell.length_b   1.000
_cell.length_c   1.000
_cell.angle_alpha   90.00
_cell.angle_beta   90.00
_cell.angle_gamma   90.00
#
_symmetry.space_group_name_H-M   'P 1'
#
loop_
_entity.id
_entity.type
_entity.pdbx_description
1 polymer ?
#
loop_
_entity_poly.entity_id
_entity_poly.type
_entity_poly.pdbx_seq_one_letter_code
_entity_poly.pdbx_strand_id
1 'polypeptide(L)'
;MPEYILTAAQLEQLKAQVRVYKQLATQEPVAQSLISSSVSKPSLLPEPYEFPGETETGEKLPYDLMKILTLHQQRANRSTLLPPPCGIDPQAILREREFRIQNRIGARIRFLSNLPASLSRHLLTKAEIELRALRLLSLQTQVRMEVLNQLKKDTTLETALNPYAYRRTKRQTLREARVTEKLEKQQKVEQERRRRQKHNDLLQAILQHGKEFKEYHRNNLVKQSKIKKAVLTYHANSEKERKKDELRNERMRMQKLMQEDEEGYRQLLDEKKDKRLVFLLQQTDEYVESLTGLVKQHQATEKRRKRNERREQKAKEKMEEGNELSEVRIRIRDVATGELLSAEEMPKSEEVDSWLEAHPGYEVKITFPMFDVAV
;
A
#
# COMPACT_ATOMS: atom_id res chain seq x y z
N MET A 1 -95.94 -11.97 36.77
CA MET A 1 -94.91 -12.10 37.82
C MET A 1 -93.63 -12.52 37.14
N PRO A 2 -92.65 -11.63 36.89
CA PRO A 2 -91.38 -12.05 36.31
C PRO A 2 -90.60 -12.88 37.33
N GLU A 3 -90.26 -14.12 36.97
CA GLU A 3 -89.39 -14.99 37.76
C GLU A 3 -87.97 -14.39 37.78
N TYR A 4 -87.50 -13.98 38.95
CA TYR A 4 -86.14 -13.49 39.15
C TYR A 4 -85.16 -14.65 39.04
N ILE A 5 -84.68 -14.95 37.83
CA ILE A 5 -83.60 -15.92 37.58
C ILE A 5 -82.26 -15.20 37.76
N LEU A 6 -81.46 -15.65 38.74
CA LEU A 6 -80.09 -15.16 38.95
C LEU A 6 -79.24 -15.38 37.68
N THR A 7 -78.51 -14.36 37.25
CA THR A 7 -77.55 -14.49 36.13
C THR A 7 -76.40 -15.44 36.50
N ALA A 8 -75.76 -16.07 35.51
CA ALA A 8 -74.64 -16.98 35.73
C ALA A 8 -73.49 -16.33 36.53
N ALA A 9 -73.20 -15.05 36.26
CA ALA A 9 -72.19 -14.27 36.97
C ALA A 9 -72.56 -14.04 38.45
N GLN A 10 -73.84 -13.73 38.73
CA GLN A 10 -74.33 -13.58 40.11
C GLN A 10 -74.29 -14.91 40.87
N LEU A 11 -74.56 -16.04 40.20
CA LEU A 11 -74.47 -17.37 40.79
C LEU A 11 -73.02 -17.77 41.12
N GLU A 12 -72.07 -17.41 40.26
CA GLU A 12 -70.64 -17.60 40.52
C GLU A 12 -70.15 -16.71 41.67
N GLN A 13 -70.56 -15.44 41.69
CA GLN A 13 -70.28 -14.53 42.80
C GLN A 13 -70.84 -15.07 44.13
N LEU A 14 -72.08 -15.58 44.14
CA LEU A 14 -72.70 -16.17 45.31
C LEU A 14 -71.92 -17.41 45.79
N LYS A 15 -71.49 -18.29 44.87
CA LYS A 15 -70.63 -19.44 45.21
C LYS A 15 -69.31 -18.99 45.81
N ALA A 16 -68.70 -17.93 45.30
CA ALA A 16 -67.47 -17.36 45.85
C ALA A 16 -67.71 -16.79 47.25
N GLN A 17 -68.78 -16.02 47.46
CA GLN A 17 -69.16 -15.48 48.78
C GLN A 17 -69.39 -16.59 49.81
N VAL A 18 -70.09 -17.67 49.45
CA VAL A 18 -70.32 -18.82 50.34
C VAL A 18 -69.00 -19.49 50.72
N ARG A 19 -68.05 -19.62 49.77
CA ARG A 19 -66.71 -20.18 50.05
C ARG A 19 -65.91 -19.27 50.98
N VAL A 20 -65.92 -17.96 50.74
CA VAL A 20 -65.26 -16.97 51.60
C VAL A 20 -65.85 -17.02 53.00
N TYR A 21 -67.18 -17.02 53.13
CA TYR A 21 -67.86 -17.12 54.42
C TYR A 21 -67.45 -18.38 55.18
N LYS A 22 -67.42 -19.55 54.52
CA LYS A 22 -66.98 -20.81 55.15
C LYS A 22 -65.55 -20.72 55.67
N GLN A 23 -64.61 -20.17 54.89
CA GLN A 23 -63.21 -20.02 55.30
C GLN A 23 -63.05 -19.02 56.44
N LEU A 24 -63.79 -17.91 56.43
CA LEU A 24 -63.78 -16.94 57.52
C LEU A 24 -64.37 -17.53 58.80
N ALA A 25 -65.46 -18.30 58.69
CA ALA A 25 -66.07 -18.99 59.83
C ALA A 25 -65.13 -20.04 60.44
N THR A 26 -64.26 -20.67 59.65
CA THR A 26 -63.25 -21.63 60.12
C THR A 26 -61.89 -20.99 60.47
N GLN A 27 -61.78 -19.66 60.39
CA GLN A 27 -60.53 -18.90 60.62
C GLN A 27 -59.38 -19.28 59.66
N GLU A 28 -59.72 -19.78 58.48
CA GLU A 28 -58.76 -20.11 57.43
C GLU A 28 -58.40 -18.88 56.58
N PRO A 29 -57.16 -18.81 56.05
CA PRO A 29 -56.78 -17.72 55.16
C PRO A 29 -57.61 -17.81 53.86
N VAL A 30 -58.24 -16.69 53.49
CA VAL A 30 -59.00 -16.57 52.25
C VAL A 30 -58.07 -16.19 51.11
N ALA A 31 -58.09 -16.96 50.01
CA ALA A 31 -57.30 -16.66 48.83
C ALA A 31 -57.74 -15.33 48.19
N GLN A 32 -56.79 -14.50 47.75
CA GLN A 32 -57.10 -13.19 47.16
C GLN A 32 -58.01 -13.28 45.93
N SER A 33 -57.85 -14.34 45.12
CA SER A 33 -58.73 -14.62 43.97
C SER A 33 -60.17 -14.90 44.38
N LEU A 34 -60.40 -15.58 45.51
CA LEU A 34 -61.73 -15.82 46.04
C LEU A 34 -62.35 -14.53 46.59
N ILE A 35 -61.56 -13.67 47.22
CA ILE A 35 -62.00 -12.35 47.67
C ILE A 35 -62.45 -11.52 46.47
N SER A 36 -61.64 -11.45 45.41
CA SER A 36 -61.97 -10.69 44.20
C SER A 36 -63.24 -11.19 43.52
N SER A 37 -63.46 -12.52 43.44
CA SER A 37 -64.67 -13.09 42.84
C SER A 37 -65.91 -12.93 43.74
N SER A 38 -65.74 -12.76 45.05
CA SER A 38 -66.85 -12.62 46.01
C SER A 38 -67.43 -11.20 46.07
N VAL A 39 -66.61 -10.20 45.77
CA VAL A 39 -67.00 -8.78 45.80
C VAL A 39 -67.12 -8.28 44.37
N SER A 40 -68.34 -7.99 43.91
CA SER A 40 -68.55 -7.14 42.75
C SER A 40 -68.14 -5.72 43.14
N LYS A 41 -66.86 -5.39 42.99
CA LYS A 41 -66.41 -4.01 43.07
C LYS A 41 -66.68 -3.39 41.71
N PRO A 42 -67.57 -2.38 41.59
CA PRO A 42 -67.33 -1.39 40.55
C PRO A 42 -65.95 -0.81 40.87
N SER A 43 -65.01 -0.96 39.96
CA SER A 43 -63.75 -0.24 40.07
C SER A 43 -64.08 1.24 40.12
N LEU A 44 -64.04 1.86 41.30
CA LEU A 44 -64.12 3.32 41.44
C LEU A 44 -62.84 4.00 40.91
N LEU A 45 -61.84 3.20 40.59
CA LEU A 45 -60.67 3.62 39.85
C LEU A 45 -60.97 3.42 38.36
N PRO A 46 -60.62 4.39 37.49
CA PRO A 46 -60.65 4.16 36.04
C PRO A 46 -59.97 2.84 35.69
N GLU A 47 -60.46 2.17 34.65
CA GLU A 47 -59.77 0.99 34.10
C GLU A 47 -58.28 1.29 33.90
N PRO A 48 -57.37 0.32 34.12
CA PRO A 48 -55.94 0.56 34.10
C PRO A 48 -55.51 1.25 32.79
N TYR A 49 -55.21 2.54 32.92
CA TYR A 49 -54.44 3.43 32.06
C TYR A 49 -54.44 3.10 30.56
N GLU A 50 -55.18 3.88 29.77
CA GLU A 50 -54.86 4.09 28.36
C GLU A 50 -53.39 4.49 28.25
N PHE A 51 -52.59 3.66 27.57
CA PHE A 51 -51.14 3.75 27.51
C PHE A 51 -50.68 5.08 26.88
N PRO A 52 -50.01 5.99 27.61
CA PRO A 52 -49.67 7.32 27.07
C PRO A 52 -48.30 7.36 26.38
N GLY A 53 -47.54 6.26 26.33
CA GLY A 53 -46.19 6.25 25.77
C GLY A 53 -45.77 4.92 25.15
N GLU A 54 -45.20 5.01 23.94
CA GLU A 54 -44.51 3.92 23.25
C GLU A 54 -42.99 4.10 23.43
N THR A 55 -42.30 3.02 23.81
CA THR A 55 -40.83 2.97 23.80
C THR A 55 -40.31 2.76 22.37
N GLU A 56 -39.03 3.01 22.13
CA GLU A 56 -38.38 2.77 20.81
C GLU A 56 -38.46 1.30 20.35
N THR A 57 -38.69 0.37 21.28
CA THR A 57 -38.91 -1.06 21.04
C THR A 57 -40.39 -1.42 20.82
N GLY A 58 -41.30 -0.44 20.83
CA GLY A 58 -42.75 -0.63 20.65
C GLY A 58 -43.49 -1.12 21.89
N GLU A 59 -42.81 -1.24 23.04
CA GLU A 59 -43.47 -1.60 24.30
C GLU A 59 -44.28 -0.41 24.81
N LYS A 60 -45.60 -0.61 24.93
CA LYS A 60 -46.55 0.39 25.44
C LYS A 60 -46.46 0.42 26.97
N LEU A 61 -45.95 1.53 27.51
CA LEU A 61 -45.84 1.71 28.94
C LEU A 61 -47.07 2.47 29.48
N PRO A 62 -47.58 2.14 30.68
CA PRO A 62 -48.74 2.80 31.27
C PRO A 62 -48.50 4.29 31.59
N TYR A 63 -47.28 4.78 31.42
CA TYR A 63 -46.85 6.12 31.72
C TYR A 63 -45.65 6.54 30.86
N ASP A 64 -45.56 7.85 30.60
CA ASP A 64 -44.41 8.49 29.95
C ASP A 64 -43.25 8.60 30.95
N LEU A 65 -42.22 7.77 30.76
CA LEU A 65 -41.02 7.71 31.60
C LEU A 65 -40.29 9.06 31.67
N MET A 66 -40.31 9.87 30.60
CA MET A 66 -39.63 11.17 30.57
C MET A 66 -40.34 12.19 31.46
N LYS A 67 -41.68 12.19 31.48
CA LYS A 67 -42.47 13.01 32.41
C LYS A 67 -42.25 12.58 33.86
N ILE A 68 -42.19 11.28 34.12
CA ILE A 68 -41.92 10.75 35.48
C ILE A 68 -40.52 11.14 35.95
N LEU A 69 -39.50 11.01 35.09
CA LEU A 69 -38.13 11.40 35.41
C LEU A 69 -38.06 12.88 35.78
N THR A 70 -38.74 13.73 34.99
CA THR A 70 -38.81 15.18 35.21
C THR A 70 -39.48 15.50 36.55
N LEU A 71 -40.59 14.82 36.88
CA LEU A 71 -41.28 14.97 38.18
C LEU A 71 -40.39 14.53 39.35
N HIS A 72 -39.65 13.43 39.22
CA HIS A 72 -38.73 12.98 40.25
C HIS A 72 -37.55 13.95 40.44
N GLN A 73 -36.99 14.46 39.36
CA GLN A 73 -35.89 15.42 39.39
C GLN A 73 -36.32 16.76 40.01
N GLN A 74 -37.55 17.21 39.74
CA GLN A 74 -38.14 18.40 40.36
C GLN A 74 -38.47 18.20 41.85
N ARG A 75 -38.86 16.99 42.27
CA ARG A 75 -39.16 16.66 43.69
C ARG A 75 -37.90 16.42 44.52
N ALA A 76 -36.84 15.88 43.92
CA ALA A 76 -35.55 15.65 44.59
C ALA A 76 -34.91 16.97 45.08
N ASN A 77 -35.24 18.10 44.43
CA ASN A 77 -34.69 19.41 44.76
C ASN A 77 -35.58 20.27 45.69
N ARG A 78 -36.65 19.71 46.28
CA ARG A 78 -37.46 20.44 47.26
C ARG A 78 -36.93 20.20 48.67
N SER A 79 -36.23 21.17 49.23
CA SER A 79 -35.95 21.24 50.67
C SER A 79 -37.26 21.44 51.42
N THR A 80 -37.83 20.35 51.95
CA THR A 80 -38.98 20.42 52.85
C THR A 80 -38.51 20.70 54.29
N LEU A 81 -39.22 21.56 55.00
CA LEU A 81 -39.03 21.79 56.44
C LEU A 81 -39.67 20.67 57.29
N LEU A 82 -40.49 19.83 56.67
CA LEU A 82 -41.05 18.65 57.33
C LEU A 82 -39.97 17.57 57.41
N PRO A 83 -39.74 16.98 58.60
CA PRO A 83 -38.87 15.83 58.71
C PRO A 83 -39.39 14.70 57.81
N PRO A 84 -38.50 13.86 57.26
CA PRO A 84 -38.94 12.66 56.56
C PRO A 84 -39.85 11.85 57.48
N PRO A 85 -40.92 11.23 56.94
CA PRO A 85 -41.79 10.39 57.74
C PRO A 85 -40.95 9.35 58.47
N CYS A 86 -41.34 9.00 59.70
CA CYS A 86 -40.65 7.94 60.43
C CYS A 86 -40.66 6.66 59.58
N GLY A 87 -39.46 6.12 59.34
CA GLY A 87 -39.29 4.90 58.56
C GLY A 87 -39.99 3.73 59.24
N ILE A 88 -40.35 2.74 58.44
CA ILE A 88 -40.85 1.46 58.93
C ILE A 88 -39.64 0.60 59.28
N ASP A 89 -39.59 0.03 60.49
CA ASP A 89 -38.56 -0.94 60.87
C ASP A 89 -38.89 -2.32 60.27
N PRO A 90 -38.14 -2.78 59.24
CA PRO A 90 -38.41 -4.08 58.61
C PRO A 90 -38.19 -5.24 59.58
N GLN A 91 -37.26 -5.10 60.53
CA GLN A 91 -36.92 -6.15 61.47
C GLN A 91 -38.00 -6.31 62.54
N ALA A 92 -38.61 -5.22 62.99
CA ALA A 92 -39.81 -5.28 63.84
C ALA A 92 -40.96 -5.98 63.11
N ILE A 93 -41.21 -5.65 61.84
CA ILE A 93 -42.27 -6.30 61.05
C ILE A 93 -42.03 -7.81 60.92
N LEU A 94 -40.80 -8.22 60.61
CA LEU A 94 -40.46 -9.64 60.48
C LEU A 94 -40.63 -10.40 61.80
N ARG A 95 -40.16 -9.83 62.91
CA ARG A 95 -40.33 -10.42 64.24
C ARG A 95 -41.81 -10.56 64.61
N GLU A 96 -42.59 -9.50 64.39
CA GLU A 96 -44.03 -9.49 64.67
C GLU A 96 -44.78 -10.50 63.78
N ARG A 97 -44.39 -10.65 62.51
CA ARG A 97 -44.92 -11.68 61.62
C ARG A 97 -44.66 -13.08 62.17
N GLU A 98 -43.43 -13.38 62.60
CA GLU A 98 -43.10 -14.69 63.16
C GLU A 98 -43.85 -14.95 64.47
N PHE A 99 -43.98 -13.93 65.33
CA PHE A 99 -44.76 -14.04 66.56
C PHE A 99 -46.24 -14.37 66.27
N ARG A 100 -46.84 -13.73 65.26
CA ARG A 100 -48.22 -14.06 64.83
C ARG A 100 -48.33 -15.49 64.31
N ILE A 101 -47.36 -15.95 63.53
CA ILE A 101 -47.35 -17.34 63.01
C ILE A 101 -47.25 -18.33 64.19
N GLN A 102 -46.32 -18.11 65.12
CA GLN A 102 -46.16 -18.94 66.30
C GLN A 102 -47.41 -18.97 67.17
N ASN A 103 -48.05 -17.82 67.40
CA ASN A 103 -49.30 -17.74 68.15
C ASN A 103 -50.44 -18.50 67.49
N ARG A 104 -50.57 -18.41 66.15
CA ARG A 104 -51.57 -19.19 65.40
C ARG A 104 -51.33 -20.69 65.51
N ILE A 105 -50.07 -21.13 65.40
CA ILE A 105 -49.69 -22.53 65.59
C ILE A 105 -50.03 -22.98 67.02
N GLY A 106 -49.68 -22.17 68.03
CA GLY A 106 -49.98 -22.45 69.43
C GLY A 106 -51.49 -22.57 69.69
N ALA A 107 -52.30 -21.66 69.13
CA ALA A 107 -53.76 -21.71 69.21
C ALA A 107 -54.31 -22.99 68.55
N ARG A 108 -53.78 -23.38 67.38
CA ARG A 108 -54.20 -24.61 66.70
C ARG A 108 -53.82 -25.87 67.48
N ILE A 109 -52.62 -25.92 68.05
CA ILE A 109 -52.19 -27.03 68.92
C ILE A 109 -53.14 -27.16 70.12
N ARG A 110 -53.50 -26.05 70.77
CA ARG A 110 -54.45 -26.05 71.90
C ARG A 110 -55.83 -26.55 71.48
N PHE A 111 -56.33 -26.11 70.32
CA PHE A 111 -57.60 -26.57 69.76
C PHE A 111 -57.59 -28.09 69.50
N LEU A 112 -56.56 -28.59 68.80
CA LEU A 112 -56.44 -30.01 68.47
C LEU A 112 -56.25 -30.91 69.70
N SER A 113 -55.60 -30.39 70.74
CA SER A 113 -55.38 -31.13 72.00
C SER A 113 -56.66 -31.29 72.83
N ASN A 114 -57.66 -30.43 72.62
CA ASN A 114 -58.90 -30.37 73.40
C ASN A 114 -60.14 -30.87 72.61
N LEU A 115 -59.95 -31.73 71.60
CA LEU A 115 -61.06 -32.28 70.81
C LEU A 115 -61.85 -33.34 71.61
N PRO A 116 -63.18 -33.38 71.48
CA PRO A 116 -64.02 -34.36 72.18
C PRO A 116 -63.79 -35.77 71.64
N ALA A 117 -63.73 -36.75 72.54
CA ALA A 117 -63.56 -38.16 72.21
C ALA A 117 -64.77 -38.79 71.49
N SER A 118 -65.91 -38.09 71.44
CA SER A 118 -67.12 -38.51 70.72
C SER A 118 -67.02 -38.32 69.20
N LEU A 119 -65.94 -37.73 68.69
CA LEU A 119 -65.72 -37.49 67.27
C LEU A 119 -65.43 -38.79 66.51
N SER A 120 -65.71 -38.82 65.20
CA SER A 120 -65.46 -40.02 64.39
C SER A 120 -63.97 -40.41 64.38
N ARG A 121 -63.68 -41.71 64.41
CA ARG A 121 -62.31 -42.25 64.45
C ARG A 121 -61.41 -41.73 63.32
N HIS A 122 -61.99 -41.56 62.14
CA HIS A 122 -61.29 -41.02 60.98
C HIS A 122 -60.90 -39.53 61.17
N LEU A 123 -61.78 -38.70 61.75
CA LEU A 123 -61.46 -37.30 62.06
C LEU A 123 -60.41 -37.19 63.18
N LEU A 124 -60.50 -38.05 64.20
CA LEU A 124 -59.51 -38.13 65.28
C LEU A 124 -58.12 -38.47 64.72
N THR A 125 -58.02 -39.43 63.80
CA THR A 125 -56.74 -39.80 63.17
C THR A 125 -56.14 -38.62 62.41
N LYS A 126 -56.94 -37.86 61.66
CA LYS A 126 -56.47 -36.66 60.94
C LYS A 126 -56.00 -35.56 61.90
N ALA A 127 -56.76 -35.30 62.96
CA ALA A 127 -56.39 -34.33 63.98
C ALA A 127 -55.09 -34.71 64.70
N GLU A 128 -54.89 -36.01 64.96
CA GLU A 128 -53.67 -36.51 65.59
C GLU A 128 -52.45 -36.37 64.69
N ILE A 129 -52.59 -36.64 63.38
CA ILE A 129 -51.52 -36.41 62.40
C ILE A 129 -51.15 -34.92 62.37
N GLU A 130 -52.13 -34.03 62.32
CA GLU A 130 -51.91 -32.57 62.33
C GLU A 130 -51.20 -32.11 63.62
N LEU A 131 -51.65 -32.59 64.79
CA LEU A 131 -51.05 -32.26 66.08
C LEU A 131 -49.59 -32.71 66.16
N ARG A 132 -49.29 -33.95 65.73
CA ARG A 132 -47.92 -34.49 65.70
C ARG A 132 -47.04 -33.71 64.72
N ALA A 133 -47.56 -33.36 63.54
CA ALA A 133 -46.83 -32.54 62.56
C ALA A 133 -46.47 -31.16 63.12
N LEU A 134 -47.40 -30.46 63.78
CA LEU A 134 -47.14 -29.16 64.40
C LEU A 134 -46.11 -29.23 65.54
N ARG A 135 -46.11 -30.31 66.33
CA ARG A 135 -45.11 -30.54 67.39
C ARG A 135 -43.71 -30.84 66.85
N LEU A 136 -43.60 -31.38 65.65
CA LEU A 136 -42.32 -31.70 64.99
C LEU A 136 -41.78 -30.55 64.12
N LEU A 137 -42.46 -29.41 64.06
CA LEU A 137 -42.08 -28.29 63.19
C LEU A 137 -40.66 -27.76 63.46
N SER A 138 -40.28 -27.64 64.73
CA SER A 138 -38.94 -27.16 65.13
C SER A 138 -37.84 -28.12 64.66
N LEU A 139 -38.01 -29.42 64.88
CA LEU A 139 -37.09 -30.46 64.41
C LEU A 139 -36.99 -30.45 62.88
N GLN A 140 -38.12 -30.38 62.18
CA GLN A 140 -38.13 -30.30 60.72
C GLN A 140 -37.36 -29.07 60.21
N THR A 141 -37.52 -27.92 60.87
CA THR A 141 -36.84 -26.68 60.50
C THR A 141 -35.33 -26.80 60.72
N GLN A 142 -34.92 -27.35 61.87
CA GLN A 142 -33.52 -27.59 62.19
C GLN A 142 -32.84 -28.52 61.18
N VAL A 143 -33.42 -29.69 60.92
CA VAL A 143 -32.84 -30.67 59.97
C VAL A 143 -32.71 -30.06 58.57
N ARG A 144 -33.71 -29.30 58.12
CA ARG A 144 -33.63 -28.59 56.84
C ARG A 144 -32.51 -27.56 56.81
N MET A 145 -32.30 -26.80 57.90
CA MET A 145 -31.20 -25.85 57.98
C MET A 145 -29.84 -26.55 57.96
N GLU A 146 -29.67 -27.65 58.67
CA GLU A 146 -28.42 -28.44 58.68
C GLU A 146 -28.08 -28.96 57.28
N VAL A 147 -29.05 -29.55 56.58
CA VAL A 147 -28.88 -30.03 55.19
C VAL A 147 -28.51 -28.88 54.26
N LEU A 148 -29.20 -27.75 54.33
CA LEU A 148 -28.89 -26.58 53.50
C LEU A 148 -27.49 -26.02 53.78
N ASN A 149 -27.06 -26.01 55.04
CA ASN A 149 -25.73 -25.54 55.42
C ASN A 149 -24.63 -26.48 54.90
N GLN A 150 -24.86 -27.79 54.92
CA GLN A 150 -23.92 -28.75 54.34
C GLN A 150 -23.86 -28.59 52.80
N LEU A 151 -25.01 -28.49 52.14
CA LEU A 151 -25.07 -28.25 50.69
C LEU A 151 -24.36 -26.96 50.29
N LYS A 152 -24.49 -25.87 51.07
CA LYS A 152 -23.74 -24.63 50.80
C LYS A 152 -22.24 -24.86 50.84
N LYS A 153 -21.71 -25.52 51.87
CA LYS A 153 -20.27 -25.83 51.98
C LYS A 153 -19.76 -26.62 50.77
N ASP A 154 -20.56 -27.56 50.27
CA ASP A 154 -20.16 -28.43 49.16
C ASP A 154 -20.32 -27.76 47.78
N THR A 155 -21.22 -26.78 47.64
CA THR A 155 -21.52 -26.11 46.36
C THR A 155 -20.82 -24.78 46.16
N THR A 156 -20.45 -24.07 47.24
CA THR A 156 -19.73 -22.79 47.11
C THR A 156 -18.23 -23.03 47.08
N LEU A 157 -17.66 -22.96 45.89
CA LEU A 157 -16.22 -22.70 45.76
C LEU A 157 -15.93 -21.34 46.40
N GLU A 158 -15.16 -21.35 47.51
CA GLU A 158 -14.69 -20.18 48.26
C GLU A 158 -13.89 -19.15 47.44
N THR A 159 -13.68 -19.43 46.14
CA THR A 159 -13.03 -18.54 45.17
C THR A 159 -13.67 -17.15 45.09
N ALA A 160 -14.98 -17.04 45.31
CA ALA A 160 -15.69 -15.76 45.33
C ALA A 160 -15.53 -14.98 46.66
N LEU A 161 -15.43 -15.70 47.78
CA LEU A 161 -15.30 -15.14 49.13
C LEU A 161 -13.87 -14.73 49.45
N ASN A 162 -12.88 -15.46 48.93
CA ASN A 162 -11.47 -15.11 49.08
C ASN A 162 -10.69 -15.21 47.75
N PRO A 163 -10.78 -14.18 46.89
CA PRO A 163 -10.01 -14.12 45.64
C PRO A 163 -8.49 -14.19 45.84
N TYR A 164 -8.00 -13.85 47.04
CA TYR A 164 -6.57 -13.84 47.38
C TYR A 164 -6.06 -15.19 47.86
N ALA A 165 -6.91 -16.11 48.34
CA ALA A 165 -6.51 -17.43 48.81
C ALA A 165 -5.82 -18.27 47.73
N TYR A 166 -6.23 -18.09 46.46
CA TYR A 166 -5.68 -18.82 45.32
C TYR A 166 -4.73 -17.98 44.45
N ARG A 167 -4.52 -16.70 44.78
CA ARG A 167 -3.64 -15.81 44.03
C ARG A 167 -2.18 -16.05 44.42
N ARG A 168 -1.38 -16.62 43.50
CA ARG A 168 0.08 -16.71 43.66
C ARG A 168 0.76 -15.46 43.10
N THR A 169 1.17 -14.56 43.97
CA THR A 169 1.95 -13.38 43.55
C THR A 169 3.38 -13.80 43.22
N LYS A 170 3.77 -13.63 41.95
CA LYS A 170 5.13 -13.92 41.48
C LYS A 170 6.12 -12.88 42.02
N ARG A 171 7.14 -13.31 42.77
CA ARG A 171 8.26 -12.46 43.18
C ARG A 171 9.33 -12.49 42.10
N GLN A 172 9.69 -11.32 41.57
CA GLN A 172 10.79 -11.20 40.61
C GLN A 172 12.11 -11.47 41.34
N THR A 173 12.91 -12.39 40.81
CA THR A 173 14.21 -12.76 41.39
C THR A 173 15.34 -12.39 40.44
N LEU A 174 16.54 -12.17 40.99
CA LEU A 174 17.74 -11.91 40.19
C LEU A 174 18.04 -13.01 39.17
N ARG A 175 17.59 -14.25 39.42
CA ARG A 175 17.72 -15.36 38.47
C ARG A 175 16.99 -15.06 37.15
N GLU A 176 15.79 -14.50 37.23
CA GLU A 176 15.00 -14.15 36.03
C GLU A 176 15.67 -13.01 35.25
N ALA A 177 16.14 -11.99 35.96
CA ALA A 177 16.88 -10.88 35.35
C ALA A 177 18.13 -11.37 34.59
N ARG A 178 18.91 -12.28 35.19
CA ARG A 178 20.08 -12.89 34.54
C ARG A 178 19.72 -13.73 33.31
N VAL A 179 18.59 -14.44 33.33
CA VAL A 179 18.12 -15.19 32.17
C VAL A 179 17.74 -14.24 31.03
N THR A 180 17.05 -13.15 31.34
CA THR A 180 16.69 -12.12 30.37
C THR A 180 17.92 -11.44 29.77
N GLU A 181 18.89 -11.03 30.60
CA GLU A 181 20.15 -10.44 30.14
C GLU A 181 20.95 -11.40 29.24
N LYS A 182 21.01 -12.68 29.62
CA LYS A 182 21.66 -13.72 28.81
C LYS A 182 20.96 -13.86 27.45
N LEU A 183 19.63 -13.85 27.42
CA LEU A 183 18.85 -13.94 26.19
C LEU A 183 19.07 -12.71 25.30
N GLU A 184 19.09 -11.50 25.87
CA GLU A 184 19.36 -10.27 25.13
C GLU A 184 20.77 -10.27 24.54
N LYS A 185 21.77 -10.71 25.31
CA LYS A 185 23.14 -10.88 24.82
C LYS A 185 23.21 -11.88 23.67
N GLN A 186 22.48 -13.00 23.77
CA GLN A 186 22.39 -13.98 22.68
C GLN A 186 21.76 -13.39 21.42
N GLN A 187 20.64 -12.66 21.56
CA GLN A 187 19.99 -12.00 20.42
C GLN A 187 20.90 -10.96 19.76
N LYS A 188 21.64 -10.16 20.54
CA LYS A 188 22.58 -9.16 20.02
C LYS A 188 23.71 -9.81 19.22
N VAL A 189 24.32 -10.87 19.75
CA VAL A 189 25.37 -11.64 19.05
C VAL A 189 24.83 -12.28 17.78
N GLU A 190 23.62 -12.84 17.82
CA GLU A 190 22.99 -13.42 16.64
C GLU A 190 22.67 -12.36 15.57
N GLN A 191 22.17 -11.19 15.97
CA GLN A 191 21.90 -10.09 15.06
C GLN A 191 23.19 -9.59 14.38
N GLU A 192 24.27 -9.45 15.14
CA GLU A 192 25.60 -9.07 14.61
C GLU A 192 26.13 -10.14 13.65
N ARG A 193 26.00 -11.43 14.01
CA ARG A 193 26.36 -12.54 13.12
C ARG A 193 25.55 -12.52 11.82
N ARG A 194 24.23 -12.29 11.89
CA ARG A 194 23.37 -12.15 10.70
C ARG A 194 23.77 -10.95 9.84
N ARG A 195 24.16 -9.82 10.45
CA ARG A 195 24.66 -8.65 9.69
C ARG A 195 25.98 -8.97 8.98
N ARG A 196 26.93 -9.61 9.66
CA ARG A 196 28.20 -10.05 9.06
C ARG A 196 27.97 -11.05 7.93
N GLN A 197 27.08 -12.01 8.13
CA GLN A 197 26.73 -13.00 7.11
C GLN A 197 26.16 -12.32 5.86
N LYS A 198 25.17 -11.43 6.01
CA LYS A 198 24.59 -10.68 4.88
C LYS A 198 25.64 -9.88 4.10
N HIS A 199 26.58 -9.26 4.81
CA HIS A 199 27.68 -8.55 4.14
C HIS A 199 28.60 -9.51 3.39
N ASN A 200 28.94 -10.66 3.98
CA ASN A 200 29.76 -11.67 3.34
C ASN A 200 29.06 -12.28 2.10
N ASP A 201 27.77 -12.60 2.21
CA ASP A 201 26.94 -13.11 1.12
C ASP A 201 26.90 -12.11 -0.05
N LEU A 202 26.78 -10.81 0.24
CA LEU A 202 26.83 -9.76 -0.77
C LEU A 202 28.19 -9.74 -1.49
N LEU A 203 29.29 -9.77 -0.73
CA LEU A 203 30.64 -9.82 -1.32
C LEU A 203 30.83 -11.08 -2.17
N GLN A 204 30.33 -12.22 -1.70
CA GLN A 204 30.40 -13.48 -2.44
C GLN A 204 29.57 -13.40 -3.74
N ALA A 205 28.37 -12.81 -3.70
CA ALA A 205 27.54 -12.60 -4.87
C ALA A 205 28.22 -11.67 -5.90
N ILE A 206 28.86 -10.58 -5.46
CA ILE A 206 29.61 -9.67 -6.33
C ILE A 206 30.78 -10.40 -6.99
N LEU A 207 31.56 -11.16 -6.20
CA LEU A 207 32.69 -11.92 -6.73
C LEU A 207 32.25 -13.01 -7.71
N GLN A 208 31.13 -13.68 -7.42
CA GLN A 208 30.56 -14.71 -8.28
C GLN A 208 30.06 -14.12 -9.60
N HIS A 209 29.31 -13.02 -9.55
CA HIS A 209 28.88 -12.30 -10.75
C HIS A 209 30.08 -11.85 -11.61
N GLY A 210 31.16 -11.38 -10.98
CA GLY A 210 32.39 -11.03 -11.70
C GLY A 210 33.04 -12.21 -12.44
N LYS A 211 32.98 -13.42 -11.87
CA LYS A 211 33.45 -14.64 -12.53
C LYS A 211 32.55 -15.04 -13.69
N GLU A 212 31.24 -15.08 -13.45
CA GLU A 212 30.23 -15.42 -14.46
C GLU A 212 30.26 -14.46 -15.64
N PHE A 213 30.45 -13.17 -15.40
CA PHE A 213 30.60 -12.16 -16.44
C PHE A 213 31.82 -12.44 -17.34
N LYS A 214 32.99 -12.72 -16.75
CA LYS A 214 34.19 -13.08 -17.51
C LYS A 214 33.99 -14.37 -18.30
N GLU A 215 33.38 -15.38 -17.68
CA GLU A 215 33.10 -16.66 -18.32
C GLU A 215 32.10 -16.53 -19.48
N TYR A 216 31.06 -15.70 -19.33
CA TYR A 216 30.10 -15.37 -20.38
C TYR A 216 30.79 -14.80 -21.63
N HIS A 217 31.66 -13.80 -21.45
CA HIS A 217 32.40 -13.22 -22.58
C HIS A 217 33.38 -14.20 -23.21
N ARG A 218 34.08 -15.01 -22.40
CA ARG A 218 34.94 -16.08 -22.90
C ARG A 218 34.14 -17.10 -23.72
N ASN A 219 32.98 -17.53 -23.24
CA ASN A 219 32.10 -18.45 -23.93
C ASN A 219 31.55 -17.86 -25.23
N ASN A 220 31.25 -16.56 -25.27
CA ASN A 220 30.84 -15.87 -26.49
C ASN A 220 31.97 -15.81 -27.53
N LEU A 221 33.21 -15.54 -27.13
CA LEU A 221 34.36 -15.62 -28.04
C LEU A 221 34.54 -17.02 -28.61
N VAL A 222 34.37 -18.06 -27.78
CA VAL A 222 34.41 -19.47 -28.23
C VAL A 222 33.28 -19.73 -29.24
N LYS A 223 32.06 -19.25 -28.99
CA LYS A 223 30.93 -19.37 -29.93
C LYS A 223 31.23 -18.67 -31.26
N GLN A 224 31.73 -17.44 -31.23
CA GLN A 224 32.11 -16.70 -32.44
C GLN A 224 33.19 -17.45 -33.24
N SER A 225 34.22 -17.99 -32.57
CA SER A 225 35.25 -18.78 -33.23
C SER A 225 34.68 -20.04 -33.90
N LYS A 226 33.73 -20.74 -33.24
CA LYS A 226 33.04 -21.90 -33.82
C LYS A 226 32.25 -21.51 -35.07
N ILE A 227 31.50 -20.42 -35.04
CA ILE A 227 30.73 -19.93 -36.19
C ILE A 227 31.67 -19.55 -37.33
N LYS A 228 32.74 -18.80 -37.05
CA LYS A 228 33.75 -18.42 -38.06
C LYS A 228 34.33 -19.66 -38.76
N LYS A 229 34.70 -20.69 -37.98
CA LYS A 229 35.19 -21.96 -38.54
C LYS A 229 34.13 -22.66 -39.38
N ALA A 230 32.89 -22.73 -38.90
CA ALA A 230 31.78 -23.34 -39.63
C ALA A 230 31.51 -22.65 -40.98
N VAL A 231 31.56 -21.31 -41.03
CA VAL A 231 31.41 -20.53 -42.27
C VAL A 231 32.56 -20.81 -43.24
N LEU A 232 33.81 -20.79 -42.76
CA LEU A 232 34.96 -21.13 -43.60
C LEU A 232 34.87 -22.55 -44.16
N THR A 233 34.47 -23.51 -43.33
CA THR A 233 34.24 -24.90 -43.76
C THR A 233 33.10 -25.00 -44.76
N TYR A 234 32.00 -24.26 -44.57
CA TYR A 234 30.89 -24.20 -45.52
C TYR A 234 31.36 -23.73 -46.90
N HIS A 235 32.07 -22.59 -46.98
CA HIS A 235 32.61 -22.10 -48.25
C HIS A 235 33.60 -23.07 -48.89
N ALA A 236 34.51 -23.66 -48.10
CA ALA A 236 35.45 -24.66 -48.62
C ALA A 236 34.73 -25.91 -49.17
N ASN A 237 33.62 -26.33 -48.54
CA ASN A 237 32.80 -27.43 -49.01
C ASN A 237 31.98 -27.04 -50.24
N SER A 238 31.37 -25.86 -50.27
CA SER A 238 30.65 -25.34 -51.45
C SER A 238 31.56 -25.21 -52.67
N GLU A 239 32.81 -24.76 -52.49
CA GLU A 239 33.82 -24.72 -53.56
C GLU A 239 34.16 -26.13 -54.09
N LYS A 240 34.29 -27.11 -53.18
CA LYS A 240 34.54 -28.51 -53.56
C LYS A 240 33.36 -29.11 -54.31
N GLU A 241 32.13 -28.88 -53.85
CA GLU A 241 30.92 -29.33 -54.53
C GLU A 241 30.77 -28.65 -55.90
N ARG A 242 31.01 -27.33 -56.01
CA ARG A 242 31.00 -26.65 -57.33
C ARG A 242 31.99 -27.28 -58.30
N LYS A 243 33.23 -27.58 -57.86
CA LYS A 243 34.21 -28.28 -58.70
C LYS A 243 33.77 -29.69 -59.09
N LYS A 244 33.10 -30.43 -58.19
CA LYS A 244 32.52 -31.74 -58.53
C LYS A 244 31.37 -31.62 -59.52
N ASP A 245 30.52 -30.61 -59.39
CA ASP A 245 29.41 -30.33 -60.30
C ASP A 245 29.92 -29.90 -61.68
N GLU A 246 30.97 -29.08 -61.72
CA GLU A 246 31.69 -28.74 -62.96
C GLU A 246 32.20 -30.01 -63.66
N LEU A 247 32.92 -30.88 -62.94
CA LEU A 247 33.39 -32.16 -63.47
C LEU A 247 32.24 -33.10 -63.87
N ARG A 248 31.12 -33.09 -63.14
CA ARG A 248 29.94 -33.89 -63.48
C ARG A 248 29.26 -33.37 -64.74
N ASN A 249 29.14 -32.05 -64.89
CA ASN A 249 28.60 -31.41 -66.08
C ASN A 249 29.50 -31.67 -67.29
N GLU A 250 30.82 -31.61 -67.13
CA GLU A 250 31.78 -32.02 -68.18
C GLU A 250 31.65 -33.49 -68.57
N ARG A 251 31.48 -34.40 -67.60
CA ARG A 251 31.20 -35.82 -67.87
C ARG A 251 29.88 -36.02 -68.61
N MET A 252 28.81 -35.31 -68.24
CA MET A 252 27.53 -35.40 -68.96
C MET A 252 27.62 -34.81 -70.37
N ARG A 253 28.37 -33.71 -70.56
CA ARG A 253 28.67 -33.16 -71.89
C ARG A 253 29.42 -34.18 -72.75
N MET A 254 30.45 -34.81 -72.21
CA MET A 254 31.20 -35.88 -72.88
C MET A 254 30.30 -37.08 -73.20
N GLN A 255 29.45 -37.50 -72.27
CA GLN A 255 28.54 -38.62 -72.46
C GLN A 255 27.49 -38.35 -73.55
N LYS A 256 26.90 -37.14 -73.58
CA LYS A 256 25.98 -36.73 -74.66
C LYS A 256 26.67 -36.66 -76.02
N LEU A 257 27.92 -36.20 -76.06
CA LEU A 257 28.73 -36.19 -77.28
C LEU A 257 28.98 -37.62 -77.79
N MET A 258 29.23 -38.57 -76.89
CA MET A 258 29.40 -39.99 -77.24
C MET A 258 28.08 -40.68 -77.66
N GLN A 259 26.93 -40.12 -77.29
CA GLN A 259 25.60 -40.63 -77.66
C GLN A 259 25.04 -39.95 -78.93
N GLU A 260 25.83 -39.13 -79.61
CA GLU A 260 25.46 -38.44 -80.87
C GLU A 260 24.23 -37.50 -80.75
N ASP A 261 23.84 -37.09 -79.54
CA ASP A 261 22.78 -36.10 -79.26
C ASP A 261 23.32 -34.67 -79.43
N GLU A 262 23.40 -34.21 -80.69
CA GLU A 262 23.95 -32.89 -81.04
C GLU A 262 23.14 -31.71 -80.49
N GLU A 263 21.82 -31.83 -80.37
CA GLU A 263 20.95 -30.76 -79.86
C GLU A 263 21.15 -30.54 -78.36
N GLY A 264 21.21 -31.62 -77.58
CA GLY A 264 21.45 -31.53 -76.14
C GLY A 264 22.83 -30.98 -75.78
N TYR A 265 23.85 -31.25 -76.61
CA TYR A 265 25.19 -30.70 -76.44
C TYR A 265 25.26 -29.20 -76.78
N ARG A 266 24.56 -28.74 -77.83
CA ARG A 266 24.52 -27.31 -78.21
C ARG A 266 23.82 -26.44 -77.15
N GLN A 267 22.73 -26.91 -76.56
CA GLN A 267 22.03 -26.17 -75.49
C GLN A 267 22.91 -25.94 -74.25
N LEU A 268 23.73 -26.92 -73.86
CA LEU A 268 24.70 -26.78 -72.77
C LEU A 268 25.89 -25.86 -73.12
N LEU A 269 26.13 -25.59 -74.41
CA LEU A 269 27.22 -24.74 -74.89
C LEU A 269 26.78 -23.27 -75.01
N ASP A 270 25.55 -23.02 -75.46
CA ASP A 270 25.03 -21.66 -75.68
C ASP A 270 24.97 -20.84 -74.37
N GLU A 271 24.67 -21.47 -73.22
CA GLU A 271 24.77 -20.81 -71.89
C GLU A 271 26.18 -20.26 -71.56
N LYS A 272 27.25 -20.84 -72.11
CA LYS A 272 28.63 -20.33 -71.91
C LYS A 272 29.00 -19.25 -72.94
N LYS A 273 28.38 -19.23 -74.11
CA LYS A 273 28.62 -18.19 -75.13
C LYS A 273 28.11 -16.83 -74.67
N ASP A 274 26.96 -16.79 -74.01
CA ASP A 274 26.42 -15.56 -73.41
C ASP A 274 27.36 -14.96 -72.36
N LYS A 275 28.05 -15.80 -71.57
CA LYS A 275 29.06 -15.32 -70.60
C LYS A 275 30.29 -14.70 -71.26
N ARG A 276 30.73 -15.21 -72.41
CA ARG A 276 31.83 -14.61 -73.19
C ARG A 276 31.40 -13.29 -73.82
N LEU A 277 30.14 -13.19 -74.27
CA LEU A 277 29.59 -11.95 -74.81
C LEU A 277 29.52 -10.86 -73.73
N VAL A 278 29.07 -11.20 -72.51
CA VAL A 278 29.08 -10.28 -71.37
C VAL A 278 30.51 -9.83 -70.99
N PHE A 279 31.49 -10.75 -71.00
CA PHE A 279 32.89 -10.39 -70.75
C PHE A 279 33.45 -9.40 -71.79
N LEU A 280 33.11 -9.59 -73.08
CA LEU A 280 33.50 -8.66 -74.14
C LEU A 280 32.84 -7.29 -73.99
N LEU A 281 31.56 -7.25 -73.60
CA LEU A 281 30.84 -6.01 -73.34
C LEU A 281 31.43 -5.22 -72.14
N GLN A 282 31.80 -5.93 -71.07
CA GLN A 282 32.45 -5.31 -69.92
C GLN A 282 33.83 -4.75 -70.27
N GLN A 283 34.57 -5.42 -71.15
CA GLN A 283 35.85 -4.93 -71.67
C GLN A 283 35.68 -3.71 -72.57
N THR A 284 34.58 -3.63 -73.34
CA THR A 284 34.25 -2.41 -74.09
C THR A 284 33.84 -1.26 -73.16
N ASP A 285 33.11 -1.54 -72.08
CA ASP A 285 32.71 -0.50 -71.10
C ASP A 285 33.93 0.06 -70.38
N GLU A 286 34.87 -0.77 -69.92
CA GLU A 286 36.14 -0.32 -69.33
C GLU A 286 36.98 0.51 -70.32
N TYR A 287 37.01 0.12 -71.59
CA TYR A 287 37.72 0.87 -72.62
C TYR A 287 37.06 2.23 -72.89
N VAL A 288 35.73 2.28 -72.93
CA VAL A 288 34.96 3.53 -73.06
C VAL A 288 35.17 4.42 -71.84
N GLU A 289 35.24 3.85 -70.64
CA GLU A 289 35.47 4.61 -69.40
C GLU A 289 36.89 5.20 -69.35
N SER A 290 37.90 4.43 -69.78
CA SER A 290 39.28 4.92 -69.96
C SER A 290 39.37 6.07 -70.96
N LEU A 291 38.72 5.94 -72.13
CA LEU A 291 38.66 7.01 -73.14
C LEU A 291 37.93 8.26 -72.61
N THR A 292 36.82 8.06 -71.89
CA THR A 292 36.06 9.15 -71.27
C THR A 292 36.88 9.85 -70.19
N GLY A 293 37.67 9.11 -69.42
CA GLY A 293 38.64 9.64 -68.45
C GLY A 293 39.72 10.50 -69.13
N LEU A 294 40.27 10.04 -70.25
CA LEU A 294 41.28 10.77 -71.02
C LEU A 294 40.71 12.06 -71.62
N VAL A 295 39.47 12.02 -72.14
CA VAL A 295 38.76 13.21 -72.65
C VAL A 295 38.47 14.20 -71.52
N LYS A 296 38.05 13.73 -70.35
CA LYS A 296 37.86 14.59 -69.16
C LYS A 296 39.18 15.24 -68.72
N GLN A 297 40.29 14.50 -68.73
CA GLN A 297 41.61 15.06 -68.44
C GLN A 297 42.01 16.13 -69.48
N HIS A 298 41.79 15.88 -70.77
CA HIS A 298 42.08 16.86 -71.82
C HIS A 298 41.22 18.13 -71.70
N GLN A 299 39.92 17.99 -71.41
CA GLN A 299 39.05 19.12 -71.12
C GLN A 299 39.49 19.88 -69.86
N ALA A 300 39.93 19.18 -68.82
CA ALA A 300 40.45 19.79 -67.60
C ALA A 300 41.76 20.55 -67.86
N THR A 301 42.66 20.02 -68.70
CA THR A 301 43.90 20.72 -69.10
C THR A 301 43.62 21.95 -69.94
N GLU A 302 42.69 21.87 -70.90
CA GLU A 302 42.30 23.03 -71.73
C GLU A 302 41.59 24.11 -70.90
N LYS A 303 40.72 23.71 -69.97
CA LYS A 303 40.07 24.65 -69.04
C LYS A 303 41.09 25.30 -68.11
N ARG A 304 42.12 24.57 -67.68
CA ARG A 304 43.23 25.10 -66.88
C ARG A 304 44.12 26.04 -67.71
N ARG A 305 44.36 25.73 -68.98
CA ARG A 305 45.08 26.61 -69.92
C ARG A 305 44.35 27.94 -70.11
N LYS A 306 43.05 27.90 -70.44
CA LYS A 306 42.20 29.11 -70.52
C LYS A 306 42.14 29.90 -69.21
N ARG A 307 42.20 29.22 -68.05
CA ARG A 307 42.25 29.89 -66.73
C ARG A 307 43.59 30.56 -66.48
N ASN A 308 44.69 29.97 -66.93
CA ASN A 308 46.02 30.58 -66.85
C ASN A 308 46.17 31.77 -67.80
N GLU A 309 45.69 31.66 -69.04
CA GLU A 309 45.65 32.78 -70.01
C GLU A 309 44.86 33.98 -69.43
N ARG A 310 43.71 33.73 -68.78
CA ARG A 310 42.94 34.78 -68.07
C ARG A 310 43.67 35.36 -66.85
N ARG A 311 44.52 34.58 -66.19
CA ARG A 311 45.34 35.04 -65.04
C ARG A 311 46.53 35.87 -65.51
N GLU A 312 47.15 35.52 -66.63
CA GLU A 312 48.21 36.31 -67.26
C GLU A 312 47.69 37.64 -67.80
N GLN A 313 46.48 37.68 -68.39
CA GLN A 313 45.85 38.95 -68.76
C GLN A 313 45.58 39.86 -67.55
N LYS A 314 45.05 39.31 -66.45
CA LYS A 314 44.85 40.06 -65.21
C LYS A 314 46.15 40.45 -64.50
N ALA A 315 47.24 39.72 -64.71
CA ALA A 315 48.56 40.06 -64.18
C ALA A 315 49.23 41.18 -64.98
N LYS A 316 49.01 41.25 -66.30
CA LYS A 316 49.46 42.37 -67.14
C LYS A 316 48.70 43.67 -66.81
N GLU A 317 47.40 43.61 -66.58
CA GLU A 317 46.61 44.79 -66.13
C GLU A 317 47.03 45.27 -64.73
N LYS A 318 47.45 44.36 -63.82
CA LYS A 318 47.95 44.72 -62.48
C LYS A 318 49.42 45.14 -62.41
N MET A 319 50.17 45.05 -63.52
CA MET A 319 51.58 45.49 -63.57
C MET A 319 51.73 46.95 -64.06
N GLU A 320 50.66 47.58 -64.56
CA GLU A 320 50.66 49.00 -64.96
C GLU A 320 50.18 49.96 -63.86
N GLU A 321 49.52 49.48 -62.79
CA GLU A 321 48.99 50.32 -61.68
C GLU A 321 49.81 50.23 -60.37
N GLY A 322 51.01 49.66 -60.40
CA GLY A 322 51.80 49.35 -59.18
C GLY A 322 53.26 49.82 -59.17
N ASN A 323 53.62 50.86 -59.93
CA ASN A 323 54.99 51.39 -59.96
C ASN A 323 55.07 52.93 -59.79
N GLU A 324 54.37 53.44 -58.76
CA GLU A 324 54.70 54.70 -58.11
C GLU A 324 55.50 54.38 -56.83
N LEU A 325 56.79 54.77 -56.75
CA LEU A 325 57.50 55.08 -55.49
C LEU A 325 58.96 55.57 -55.68
N SER A 326 59.24 56.43 -56.67
CA SER A 326 60.58 57.07 -56.79
C SER A 326 60.59 58.54 -57.20
N GLU A 327 59.55 59.33 -56.88
CA GLU A 327 59.60 60.80 -57.03
C GLU A 327 59.03 61.55 -55.80
N VAL A 328 59.51 61.23 -54.60
CA VAL A 328 59.20 62.02 -53.39
C VAL A 328 60.37 62.94 -53.07
N ARG A 329 60.17 64.27 -53.24
CA ARG A 329 61.14 65.32 -52.83
C ARG A 329 60.96 65.66 -51.34
N ILE A 330 62.06 65.77 -50.61
CA ILE A 330 62.06 65.94 -49.14
C ILE A 330 62.18 67.42 -48.77
N ARG A 331 61.38 67.89 -47.80
CA ARG A 331 61.41 69.29 -47.33
C ARG A 331 62.58 69.57 -46.39
N ILE A 332 63.42 70.52 -46.78
CA ILE A 332 64.62 70.97 -46.07
C ILE A 332 64.44 72.44 -45.65
N ARG A 333 64.87 72.79 -44.42
CA ARG A 333 64.75 74.13 -43.82
C ARG A 333 66.12 74.72 -43.49
N ASP A 334 66.31 76.02 -43.71
CA ASP A 334 67.49 76.79 -43.25
C ASP A 334 67.45 77.02 -41.73
N VAL A 335 68.51 76.65 -41.01
CA VAL A 335 68.56 76.74 -39.53
C VAL A 335 68.76 78.18 -39.04
N ALA A 336 69.29 79.10 -39.86
CA ALA A 336 69.57 80.48 -39.42
C ALA A 336 68.42 81.46 -39.71
N THR A 337 67.70 81.28 -40.82
CA THR A 337 66.62 82.19 -41.27
C THR A 337 65.22 81.59 -41.13
N GLY A 338 65.12 80.27 -40.89
CA GLY A 338 63.85 79.56 -40.67
C GLY A 338 62.95 79.44 -41.90
N GLU A 339 63.37 79.99 -43.04
CA GLU A 339 62.66 79.91 -44.31
C GLU A 339 62.85 78.54 -44.96
N LEU A 340 61.79 78.08 -45.64
CA LEU A 340 61.75 76.79 -46.31
C LEU A 340 62.21 76.96 -47.76
N LEU A 341 63.08 76.05 -48.23
CA LEU A 341 63.57 76.07 -49.61
C LEU A 341 62.43 75.93 -50.63
N SER A 342 62.54 76.71 -51.71
CA SER A 342 61.53 76.79 -52.77
C SER A 342 61.47 75.50 -53.61
N ALA A 343 60.29 75.17 -54.13
CA ALA A 343 59.93 73.84 -54.64
C ALA A 343 60.79 73.28 -55.80
N GLU A 344 61.49 74.14 -56.54
CA GLU A 344 62.30 73.76 -57.69
C GLU A 344 63.71 73.27 -57.30
N GLU A 345 64.26 73.78 -56.19
CA GLU A 345 65.62 73.53 -55.70
C GLU A 345 65.68 72.46 -54.59
N MET A 346 64.55 71.80 -54.30
CA MET A 346 64.46 70.73 -53.31
C MET A 346 65.01 69.39 -53.84
N PRO A 347 66.02 68.79 -53.17
CA PRO A 347 66.64 67.54 -53.62
C PRO A 347 65.72 66.31 -53.54
N LYS A 348 65.93 65.36 -54.46
CA LYS A 348 65.23 64.06 -54.49
C LYS A 348 65.75 63.13 -53.39
N SER A 349 64.92 62.22 -52.88
CA SER A 349 65.22 61.41 -51.68
C SER A 349 66.54 60.62 -51.72
N GLU A 350 67.05 60.31 -52.91
CA GLU A 350 68.30 59.55 -53.09
C GLU A 350 69.56 60.43 -52.99
N GLU A 351 69.44 61.76 -53.11
CA GLU A 351 70.56 62.71 -53.14
C GLU A 351 70.56 63.69 -51.95
N VAL A 352 69.59 63.58 -51.03
CA VAL A 352 69.42 64.50 -49.89
C VAL A 352 70.63 64.51 -48.96
N ASP A 353 71.21 63.35 -48.64
CA ASP A 353 72.34 63.27 -47.71
C ASP A 353 73.61 63.92 -48.30
N SER A 354 73.89 63.65 -49.59
CA SER A 354 75.00 64.30 -50.32
C SER A 354 74.81 65.81 -50.47
N TRP A 355 73.57 66.28 -50.62
CA TRP A 355 73.26 67.70 -50.74
C TRP A 355 73.43 68.46 -49.41
N LEU A 356 73.06 67.84 -48.29
CA LEU A 356 73.27 68.39 -46.94
C LEU A 356 74.76 68.48 -46.57
N GLU A 357 75.58 67.53 -47.02
CA GLU A 357 77.04 67.62 -46.85
C GLU A 357 77.66 68.81 -47.62
N ALA A 358 77.10 69.15 -48.78
CA ALA A 358 77.53 70.31 -49.58
C ALA A 358 77.01 71.66 -49.04
N HIS A 359 75.98 71.66 -48.19
CA HIS A 359 75.34 72.87 -47.64
C HIS A 359 75.18 72.79 -46.10
N PRO A 360 76.26 72.94 -45.32
CA PRO A 360 76.21 72.89 -43.85
C PRO A 360 75.39 74.06 -43.30
N GLY A 361 74.22 73.77 -42.72
CA GLY A 361 73.28 74.77 -42.18
C GLY A 361 71.79 74.46 -42.36
N TYR A 362 71.45 73.34 -43.01
CA TYR A 362 70.08 72.95 -43.34
C TYR A 362 69.68 71.60 -42.69
N GLU A 363 68.40 71.43 -42.31
CA GLU A 363 67.88 70.20 -41.67
C GLU A 363 66.58 69.65 -42.30
N VAL A 364 66.37 68.33 -42.21
CA VAL A 364 65.24 67.57 -42.80
C VAL A 364 64.10 67.38 -41.78
N LYS A 365 62.83 67.55 -42.21
CA LYS A 365 61.63 67.40 -41.36
C LYS A 365 60.72 66.25 -41.83
N ILE A 366 60.49 65.22 -40.98
CA ILE A 366 59.66 64.03 -41.30
C ILE A 366 58.45 63.92 -40.34
N THR A 367 57.25 63.61 -40.87
CA THR A 367 56.01 63.35 -40.11
C THR A 367 55.29 62.10 -40.65
N PHE A 368 54.93 61.14 -39.79
CA PHE A 368 54.27 59.85 -40.15
C PHE A 368 52.79 59.78 -39.72
N PRO A 369 51.92 59.09 -40.49
CA PRO A 369 50.67 58.55 -39.96
C PRO A 369 50.55 57.01 -40.07
N MET A 370 49.98 56.46 -39.01
CA MET A 370 49.53 55.08 -38.70
C MET A 370 48.28 54.71 -39.53
N PHE A 371 48.01 53.44 -39.89
CA PHE A 371 46.65 52.81 -39.92
C PHE A 371 46.61 51.32 -40.39
N ASP A 372 46.14 50.47 -39.47
CA ASP A 372 45.09 49.42 -39.48
C ASP A 372 44.94 48.19 -40.42
N VAL A 373 44.36 47.18 -39.76
CA VAL A 373 44.15 45.73 -39.99
C VAL A 373 42.79 45.43 -40.65
N ALA A 374 42.66 44.33 -41.42
CA ALA A 374 41.45 43.47 -41.43
C ALA A 374 41.62 42.14 -42.24
N VAL A 375 41.32 41.03 -41.54
CA VAL A 375 40.85 39.67 -41.94
C VAL A 375 41.61 38.87 -43.02
#